data_AF-A0A2P4Y3R7-F1
#
_entry.id   AF-A0A2P4Y3R7-F1
#
_cell.length_a   1.000
_cell.length_b   1.000
_cell.length_c   1.000
_cell.angle_alpha   90.00
_cell.angle_beta   90.00
_cell.angle_gamma   90.00
#
_symmetry.space_group_name_H-M   'P 1'
#
loop_
_entity.id
_entity.type
_entity.pdbx_description
1 polymer ?
#
loop_
_entity_poly.entity_id
_entity_poly.type
_entity_poly.pdbx_seq_one_letter_code
_entity_poly.pdbx_strand_id
1 'polypeptide(L)'
;MSASVSRHFVAEKVKALCFVSDVRYASDALQGEYEVLPVVATGGWDNETNHVALHLPVCATRDERELRNEFGRGESDARPCELSTLAEVEHDGDVNGLQFVSARDENLLISASSAGGVFAFRVSSTTGDGDANMADGEPSKPLTAFAIPRWEKVFADTAATCVE
;
A
#
# COMPACT_ATOMS: atom_id res chain seq x y z
N MET A 1 -17.06 19.98 -18.88
CA MET A 1 -17.24 19.03 -17.77
C MET A 1 -16.15 19.30 -16.75
N SER A 2 -16.49 19.77 -15.56
CA SER A 2 -15.52 19.90 -14.47
C SER A 2 -15.30 18.51 -13.91
N ALA A 3 -14.13 17.91 -14.10
CA ALA A 3 -13.79 16.68 -13.39
C ALA A 3 -13.85 16.97 -11.88
N SER A 4 -14.66 16.20 -11.14
CA SER A 4 -14.71 16.29 -9.68
C SER A 4 -13.43 15.67 -9.11
N VAL A 5 -12.62 16.48 -8.44
CA VAL A 5 -11.40 16.02 -7.76
C VAL A 5 -11.75 15.71 -6.31
N SER A 6 -11.46 14.48 -5.85
CA SER A 6 -11.57 14.12 -4.43
C SER A 6 -10.31 14.54 -3.66
N ARG A 7 -10.49 15.01 -2.43
CA ARG A 7 -9.38 15.36 -1.52
C ARG A 7 -9.58 14.66 -0.19
N HIS A 8 -8.54 13.98 0.28
CA HIS A 8 -8.53 13.26 1.54
C HIS A 8 -7.41 13.80 2.45
N PHE A 9 -7.67 13.80 3.75
CA PHE A 9 -6.68 14.14 4.77
C PHE A 9 -6.28 12.85 5.48
N VAL A 10 -4.98 12.50 5.40
CA VAL A 10 -4.43 11.24 5.92
C VAL A 10 -3.65 11.45 7.23
N ALA A 11 -3.98 12.49 8.00
CA ALA A 11 -3.33 12.89 9.26
C ALA A 11 -1.83 13.24 9.20
N GLU A 12 -1.14 12.96 8.10
CA GLU A 12 0.29 13.25 7.91
C GLU A 12 0.57 14.07 6.64
N LYS A 13 1.74 14.73 6.62
CA LYS A 13 2.28 15.29 5.37
C LYS A 13 2.82 14.15 4.52
N VAL A 14 2.35 14.04 3.29
CA VAL A 14 2.79 13.02 2.33
C VAL A 14 3.90 13.57 1.45
N LYS A 15 5.01 12.83 1.32
CA LYS A 15 6.16 13.17 0.44
C LYS A 15 6.23 12.30 -0.79
N ALA A 16 6.01 11.00 -0.60
CA ALA A 16 6.14 9.99 -1.63
C ALA A 16 4.82 9.26 -1.82
N LEU A 17 4.52 8.89 -3.07
CA LEU A 17 3.33 8.14 -3.43
C LEU A 17 3.68 7.20 -4.58
N CYS A 18 3.24 5.94 -4.51
CA CYS A 18 3.33 5.02 -5.63
C CYS A 18 2.08 4.15 -5.74
N PHE A 19 1.77 3.69 -6.95
CA PHE A 19 0.71 2.71 -7.17
C PHE A 19 1.26 1.30 -6.92
N VAL A 20 0.45 0.49 -6.24
CA VAL A 20 0.66 -0.93 -6.07
C VAL A 20 -0.13 -1.63 -7.17
N SER A 21 0.52 -1.85 -8.31
CA SER A 21 -0.03 -2.65 -9.40
C SER A 21 -0.02 -4.13 -9.01
N ASP A 22 -0.89 -4.94 -9.61
CA ASP A 22 -0.81 -6.40 -9.57
C ASP A 22 -1.15 -7.10 -8.23
N VAL A 23 -1.42 -6.36 -7.14
CA VAL A 23 -1.93 -6.94 -5.89
C VAL A 23 -3.46 -6.90 -5.86
N ARG A 24 -4.09 -8.06 -6.02
CA ARG A 24 -5.56 -8.22 -5.99
C ARG A 24 -6.09 -8.33 -4.56
N TYR A 25 -6.51 -7.21 -3.98
CA TYR A 25 -7.14 -7.19 -2.65
C TYR A 25 -8.65 -7.51 -2.63
N ALA A 26 -9.30 -7.54 -3.80
CA ALA A 26 -10.71 -7.89 -3.95
C ALA A 26 -10.83 -9.30 -4.53
N SER A 27 -11.73 -10.13 -3.99
CA SER A 27 -12.07 -11.44 -4.55
C SER A 27 -12.56 -11.29 -6.00
N ASP A 28 -12.36 -12.29 -6.85
CA ASP A 28 -12.82 -12.25 -8.26
C ASP A 28 -14.34 -11.99 -8.37
N ALA A 29 -15.13 -12.36 -7.35
CA ALA A 29 -16.55 -12.03 -7.25
C ALA A 29 -16.81 -10.52 -7.06
N LEU A 30 -16.00 -9.84 -6.22
CA LEU A 30 -16.05 -8.39 -6.03
C LEU A 30 -15.46 -7.63 -7.24
N GLN A 31 -14.58 -8.23 -8.04
CA GLN A 31 -14.06 -7.57 -9.24
C GLN A 31 -15.10 -7.47 -10.37
N GLY A 32 -16.11 -8.34 -10.38
CA GLY A 32 -17.19 -8.31 -11.36
C GLY A 32 -18.22 -7.20 -11.13
N GLU A 33 -18.42 -6.79 -9.88
CA GLU A 33 -19.43 -5.79 -9.47
C GLU A 33 -18.83 -4.41 -9.15
N TYR A 34 -17.53 -4.32 -8.90
CA TYR A 34 -16.85 -3.12 -8.42
C TYR A 34 -15.76 -2.63 -9.39
N GLU A 35 -15.70 -1.32 -9.60
CA GLU A 35 -14.57 -0.66 -10.27
C GLU A 35 -13.40 -0.59 -9.28
N VAL A 36 -12.59 -1.65 -9.22
CA VAL A 36 -11.46 -1.74 -8.27
C VAL A 36 -10.36 -0.78 -8.71
N LEU A 37 -10.18 0.30 -7.97
CA LEU A 37 -9.10 1.26 -8.19
C LEU A 37 -7.77 0.71 -7.66
N PRO A 38 -6.62 1.12 -8.25
CA PRO A 38 -5.32 0.65 -7.80
C PRO A 38 -5.06 1.08 -6.35
N VAL A 39 -4.48 0.17 -5.56
CA VAL A 39 -4.01 0.49 -4.21
C VAL A 39 -2.88 1.51 -4.31
N VAL A 40 -2.89 2.46 -3.40
CA VAL A 40 -1.93 3.57 -3.35
C VAL A 40 -1.11 3.42 -2.09
N ALA A 41 0.21 3.39 -2.22
CA ALA A 41 1.11 3.50 -1.08
C ALA A 41 1.56 4.96 -0.90
N THR A 42 1.64 5.42 0.33
CA THR A 42 2.10 6.77 0.69
C THR A 42 3.23 6.71 1.72
N GLY A 43 4.08 7.73 1.70
CA GLY A 43 5.17 7.91 2.66
C GLY A 43 5.12 9.28 3.32
N GLY A 44 5.09 9.27 4.65
CA GLY A 44 5.09 10.47 5.50
C GLY A 44 6.45 11.17 5.58
N TRP A 45 6.43 12.47 5.90
CA TRP A 45 7.62 13.26 6.22
C TRP A 45 7.30 14.41 7.19
N ASP A 46 8.33 14.89 7.88
CA ASP A 46 8.24 16.07 8.76
C ASP A 46 7.16 15.93 9.87
N ASN A 47 7.07 14.72 10.42
CA ASN A 47 6.30 14.37 11.62
C ASN A 47 7.23 13.75 12.67
N GLU A 48 6.77 13.69 13.92
CA GLU A 48 7.52 13.03 15.02
C GLU A 48 7.74 11.54 14.74
N THR A 49 6.69 10.88 14.24
CA THR A 49 6.73 9.51 13.70
C THR A 49 6.19 9.57 12.29
N ASN A 50 6.95 9.05 11.31
CA ASN A 50 6.49 8.96 9.92
C ASN A 50 6.02 7.55 9.63
N HIS A 51 5.11 7.41 8.67
CA HIS A 51 4.61 6.10 8.28
C HIS A 51 4.73 5.83 6.79
N VAL A 52 4.77 4.53 6.45
CA VAL A 52 4.41 4.02 5.14
C VAL A 52 3.02 3.43 5.25
N ALA A 53 2.07 3.93 4.46
CA ALA A 53 0.67 3.51 4.51
C ALA A 53 0.17 3.02 3.16
N LEU A 54 -0.76 2.05 3.19
CA LEU A 54 -1.50 1.55 2.04
C LEU A 54 -2.93 2.07 2.10
N HIS A 55 -3.42 2.59 0.99
CA HIS A 55 -4.77 3.10 0.85
C HIS A 55 -5.49 2.46 -0.35
N LEU A 56 -6.76 2.16 -0.17
CA LEU A 56 -7.67 1.71 -1.23
C LEU A 56 -8.62 2.86 -1.57
N PRO A 57 -8.53 3.41 -2.79
CA PRO A 57 -9.56 4.29 -3.30
C PRO A 57 -10.83 3.47 -3.58
N VAL A 58 -11.97 3.90 -3.05
CA VAL A 58 -13.27 3.22 -3.18
C VAL A 58 -14.24 4.16 -3.89
N CYS A 59 -14.77 3.70 -5.02
CA CYS A 59 -15.83 4.38 -5.76
C CYS A 59 -17.20 3.79 -5.43
N ALA A 60 -18.25 4.62 -5.52
CA ALA A 60 -19.62 4.16 -5.44
C ALA A 60 -19.89 3.06 -6.47
N THR A 61 -20.59 2.00 -6.04
CA THR A 61 -20.90 0.84 -6.89
C THR A 61 -21.82 1.21 -8.03
N ARG A 62 -21.90 0.35 -9.04
CA ARG A 62 -22.82 0.55 -10.16
C ARG A 62 -24.28 0.64 -9.67
N ASP A 63 -24.69 -0.24 -8.77
CA ASP A 63 -26.04 -0.25 -8.20
C ASP A 63 -26.33 1.02 -7.39
N GLU A 64 -25.36 1.52 -6.62
CA GLU A 64 -25.50 2.79 -5.91
C GLU A 64 -25.60 4.00 -6.86
N ARG A 65 -24.92 3.93 -8.01
CA ARG A 65 -25.06 4.94 -9.07
C ARG A 65 -26.44 4.85 -9.74
N GLU A 66 -26.92 3.63 -10.01
CA GLU A 66 -28.24 3.39 -10.62
C GLU A 66 -29.39 3.81 -9.68
N LEU A 67 -29.37 3.40 -8.41
CA LEU A 67 -30.33 3.85 -7.38
C LEU A 67 -30.33 5.38 -7.24
N ARG A 68 -29.17 6.02 -7.29
CA ARG A 68 -29.06 7.48 -7.19
C ARG A 68 -29.71 8.19 -8.38
N ASN A 69 -29.53 7.65 -9.57
CA ASN A 69 -30.21 8.12 -10.77
C ASN A 69 -31.73 7.93 -10.68
N GLU A 70 -32.20 6.81 -10.11
CA GLU A 70 -33.63 6.51 -9.93
C GLU A 70 -34.31 7.42 -8.89
N PHE A 71 -33.65 7.71 -7.76
CA PHE A 71 -34.22 8.53 -6.67
C PHE A 71 -34.01 10.05 -6.84
N GLY A 72 -33.50 10.51 -7.98
CA GLY A 72 -33.41 11.94 -8.30
C GLY A 72 -32.47 12.76 -7.42
N ARG A 73 -31.58 12.12 -6.65
CA ARG A 73 -30.43 12.79 -6.00
C ARG A 73 -29.38 13.04 -7.08
N GLY A 74 -29.54 14.12 -7.84
CA GLY A 74 -28.79 14.39 -9.09
C GLY A 74 -27.26 14.33 -8.97
N GLU A 75 -26.59 14.41 -10.13
CA GLU A 75 -25.13 14.43 -10.35
C GLU A 75 -24.34 15.34 -9.38
N SER A 76 -25.02 16.32 -8.75
CA SER A 76 -24.49 17.22 -7.73
C SER A 76 -23.99 16.53 -6.46
N ASP A 77 -24.48 15.33 -6.13
CA ASP A 77 -24.12 14.62 -4.90
C ASP A 77 -23.34 13.34 -5.23
N ALA A 78 -22.57 13.34 -6.34
CA ALA A 78 -21.61 12.28 -6.62
C ALA A 78 -20.66 12.19 -5.42
N ARG A 79 -20.68 11.06 -4.68
CA ARG A 79 -19.73 10.88 -3.59
C ARG A 79 -18.36 10.85 -4.25
N PRO A 80 -17.49 11.83 -3.99
CA PRO A 80 -16.14 11.77 -4.51
C PRO A 80 -15.50 10.48 -3.99
N CYS A 81 -14.66 9.84 -4.81
CA CYS A 81 -13.91 8.62 -4.46
C CYS A 81 -13.48 8.69 -2.99
N GLU A 82 -13.84 7.69 -2.18
CA GLU A 82 -13.41 7.61 -0.78
C GLU A 82 -12.02 6.99 -0.71
N LEU A 83 -11.25 7.28 0.33
CA LEU A 83 -9.91 6.72 0.52
C LEU A 83 -9.88 5.98 1.85
N SER A 84 -9.80 4.64 1.78
CA SER A 84 -9.74 3.77 2.95
C SER A 84 -8.29 3.39 3.25
N THR A 85 -7.83 3.52 4.49
CA THR A 85 -6.50 3.05 4.90
C THR A 85 -6.54 1.56 5.22
N LEU A 86 -5.74 0.77 4.51
CA LEU A 86 -5.66 -0.69 4.67
C LEU A 86 -4.63 -1.09 5.74
N ALA A 87 -3.48 -0.44 5.75
CA ALA A 87 -2.42 -0.66 6.72
C ALA A 87 -1.47 0.52 6.78
N GLU A 88 -0.75 0.58 7.89
CA GLU A 88 0.21 1.60 8.21
C GLU A 88 1.34 0.96 9.03
N VAL A 89 2.58 1.32 8.72
CA VAL A 89 3.78 0.84 9.42
C VAL A 89 4.69 2.02 9.69
N GLU A 90 5.17 2.12 10.93
CA GLU A 90 6.15 3.14 11.33
C GLU A 90 7.43 3.04 10.49
N HIS A 91 7.95 4.19 10.10
CA HIS A 91 9.12 4.33 9.28
C HIS A 91 10.17 5.19 9.99
N ASP A 92 11.39 4.67 10.10
CA ASP A 92 12.51 5.38 10.72
C ASP A 92 13.04 6.46 9.76
N GLY A 93 12.84 7.72 10.11
CA GLY A 93 13.16 8.90 9.29
C GLY A 93 12.08 9.25 8.25
N ASP A 94 12.35 10.28 7.45
CA ASP A 94 11.43 10.74 6.40
C ASP A 94 11.45 9.82 5.20
N VAL A 95 10.27 9.55 4.63
CA VAL A 95 10.17 8.77 3.39
C VAL A 95 10.49 9.67 2.19
N ASN A 96 11.71 9.58 1.67
CA ASN A 96 12.18 10.39 0.54
C ASN A 96 11.77 9.81 -0.82
N GLY A 97 11.57 8.51 -0.90
CA GLY A 97 11.18 7.81 -2.12
C GLY A 97 10.43 6.54 -1.78
N LEU A 98 9.51 6.15 -2.65
CA LEU A 98 8.67 4.97 -2.50
C LEU A 98 8.47 4.32 -3.86
N GLN A 99 8.73 3.02 -3.96
CA GLN A 99 8.58 2.27 -5.21
C GLN A 99 8.02 0.87 -4.93
N PHE A 100 7.03 0.49 -5.71
CA PHE A 100 6.51 -0.87 -5.72
C PHE A 100 7.21 -1.72 -6.80
N VAL A 101 7.57 -2.94 -6.44
CA VAL A 101 8.19 -3.94 -7.32
C VAL A 101 7.50 -5.28 -7.10
N SER A 102 6.88 -5.81 -8.15
CA SER A 102 6.40 -7.19 -8.19
C SER A 102 7.39 -8.03 -9.00
N ALA A 103 8.01 -9.04 -8.39
CA ALA A 103 8.95 -9.92 -9.07
C ALA A 103 8.84 -11.35 -8.53
N ARG A 104 8.65 -12.32 -9.43
CA ARG A 104 8.70 -13.77 -9.13
C ARG A 104 7.91 -14.14 -7.86
N ASP A 105 6.62 -13.79 -7.87
CA ASP A 105 5.65 -14.08 -6.81
C ASP A 105 5.85 -13.31 -5.49
N GLU A 106 6.81 -12.39 -5.43
CA GLU A 106 6.95 -11.46 -4.31
C GLU A 106 6.52 -10.04 -4.70
N ASN A 107 5.67 -9.46 -3.86
CA ASN A 107 5.24 -8.07 -3.96
C ASN A 107 5.94 -7.26 -2.87
N LEU A 108 6.86 -6.39 -3.29
CA LEU A 108 7.69 -5.60 -2.39
C LEU A 108 7.45 -4.11 -2.60
N LEU A 109 7.31 -3.40 -1.49
CA LEU A 109 7.29 -1.95 -1.42
C LEU A 109 8.62 -1.49 -0.82
N ILE A 110 9.39 -0.71 -1.57
CA ILE A 110 10.71 -0.24 -1.20
C ILE A 110 10.62 1.24 -0.85
N SER A 111 11.13 1.63 0.33
CA SER A 111 11.22 3.02 0.74
C SER A 111 12.68 3.46 0.96
N ALA A 112 12.97 4.71 0.63
CA ALA A 112 14.24 5.36 0.91
C ALA A 112 14.08 6.35 2.07
N SER A 113 14.91 6.21 3.10
CA SER A 113 14.83 7.02 4.33
C SER A 113 15.84 8.16 4.37
N SER A 114 15.50 9.27 5.02
CA SER A 114 16.45 10.33 5.38
C SER A 114 17.52 9.90 6.40
N ALA A 115 17.31 8.78 7.12
CA ALA A 115 18.32 8.17 7.99
C ALA A 115 19.46 7.47 7.21
N GLY A 116 19.40 7.45 5.87
CA GLY A 116 20.40 6.82 5.01
C GLY A 116 20.16 5.32 4.75
N GLY A 117 19.01 4.79 5.21
CA GLY A 117 18.60 3.40 4.99
C GLY A 117 17.62 3.23 3.83
N VAL A 118 17.57 2.02 3.29
CA VAL A 118 16.51 1.55 2.39
C VAL A 118 15.75 0.44 3.10
N PHE A 119 14.43 0.55 3.14
CA PHE A 119 13.54 -0.43 3.75
C PHE A 119 12.75 -1.15 2.66
N ALA A 120 12.46 -2.43 2.86
CA ALA A 120 11.51 -3.17 2.05
C ALA A 120 10.39 -3.67 2.93
N PHE A 121 9.18 -3.64 2.39
CA PHE A 121 7.98 -4.15 3.01
C PHE A 121 7.34 -5.15 2.05
N ARG A 122 7.01 -6.34 2.53
CA ARG A 122 6.24 -7.31 1.78
C ARG A 122 4.76 -6.94 1.84
N VAL A 123 4.15 -6.89 0.66
CA VAL A 123 2.74 -6.59 0.46
C VAL A 123 1.99 -7.90 0.22
N SER A 124 1.21 -8.35 1.20
CA SER A 124 0.46 -9.61 1.11
C SER A 124 -0.97 -9.35 0.63
N SER A 125 -1.42 -10.15 -0.34
CA SER A 125 -2.83 -10.21 -0.73
C SER A 125 -3.64 -10.94 0.34
N THR A 126 -4.85 -10.47 0.61
CA THR A 126 -5.83 -11.15 1.49
C THR A 126 -6.62 -12.25 0.75
N THR A 127 -6.40 -12.42 -0.56
CA THR A 127 -6.94 -13.54 -1.35
C THR A 127 -5.90 -14.67 -1.40
N GLY A 128 -6.12 -15.70 -0.58
CA GLY A 128 -5.08 -16.59 -0.07
C GLY A 128 -4.53 -17.67 -1.01
N ASP A 129 -3.51 -18.36 -0.50
CA ASP A 129 -3.23 -19.75 -0.84
C ASP A 129 -2.87 -20.51 0.44
N GLY A 130 -3.53 -21.65 0.65
CA GLY A 130 -3.42 -22.44 1.86
C GLY A 130 -2.24 -23.41 1.79
N ASP A 131 -1.29 -23.30 2.72
CA ASP A 131 -0.64 -24.44 3.41
C ASP A 131 0.29 -24.01 4.55
N ALA A 132 0.01 -22.90 5.23
CA ALA A 132 0.74 -22.53 6.45
C ALA A 132 -0.20 -22.75 7.64
N ASN A 133 0.09 -23.80 8.41
CA ASN A 133 -0.46 -24.13 9.71
C ASN A 133 -1.22 -22.97 10.36
N MET A 134 -2.48 -23.25 10.71
CA MET A 134 -3.27 -22.50 11.69
C MET A 134 -2.51 -22.45 13.02
N ALA A 135 -1.53 -21.57 13.13
CA ALA A 135 -1.01 -21.06 14.37
C ALA A 135 -1.85 -19.82 14.69
N ASP A 136 -2.80 -20.05 15.57
CA ASP A 136 -3.61 -19.10 16.32
C ASP A 136 -3.00 -17.66 16.39
N GLY A 137 -3.70 -16.68 15.82
CA GLY A 137 -3.73 -15.34 16.43
C GLY A 137 -2.96 -14.16 15.83
N GLU A 138 -2.71 -14.05 14.53
CA GLU A 138 -2.37 -12.74 13.93
C GLU A 138 -3.29 -12.37 12.75
N PRO A 139 -3.95 -11.19 12.77
CA PRO A 139 -4.63 -10.69 11.59
C PRO A 139 -3.59 -10.56 10.48
N SER A 140 -3.90 -11.06 9.28
CA SER A 140 -3.03 -10.98 8.11
C SER A 140 -2.61 -9.52 7.87
N LYS A 141 -1.44 -9.13 8.37
CA LYS A 141 -0.89 -7.78 8.20
C LYS A 141 -0.56 -7.61 6.72
N PRO A 142 -1.27 -6.74 5.97
CA PRO A 142 -1.07 -6.64 4.52
C PRO A 142 0.25 -5.94 4.18
N LEU A 143 0.89 -5.31 5.16
CA LEU A 143 2.23 -4.75 5.07
C LEU A 143 3.10 -5.33 6.20
N THR A 144 4.20 -5.98 5.86
CA THR A 144 5.15 -6.54 6.83
C THR A 144 6.57 -6.16 6.46
N ALA A 145 7.40 -5.77 7.43
CA ALA A 145 8.79 -5.43 7.16
C ALA A 145 9.53 -6.66 6.61
N PHE A 146 10.16 -6.51 5.45
CA PHE A 146 11.01 -7.53 4.84
C PHE A 146 12.45 -7.28 5.26
N ALA A 147 13.08 -8.26 5.91
CA ALA A 147 14.45 -8.14 6.36
C ALA A 147 15.41 -8.17 5.16
N ILE A 148 15.84 -7.00 4.70
CA ILE A 148 16.96 -6.89 3.77
C ILE A 148 18.24 -7.22 4.55
N PRO A 149 19.06 -8.19 4.10
CA PRO A 149 20.34 -8.48 4.72
C PRO A 149 21.22 -7.22 4.75
N ARG A 150 21.69 -6.84 5.94
CA ARG A 150 22.69 -5.78 6.08
C ARG A 150 24.04 -6.35 5.62
N TRP A 151 24.39 -6.15 4.35
CA TRP A 151 25.65 -6.63 3.76
C TRP A 151 26.88 -6.22 4.59
N GLU A 152 26.85 -5.05 5.23
CA GLU A 152 27.89 -4.56 6.14
C GLU A 152 28.17 -5.51 7.32
N LYS A 153 27.17 -6.27 7.78
CA LYS A 153 27.31 -7.26 8.85
C LYS A 153 27.60 -8.67 8.34
N VAL A 154 27.40 -8.94 7.06
CA VAL A 154 27.74 -10.23 6.45
C VAL A 154 29.26 -10.40 6.35
N PHE A 155 30.00 -9.30 6.16
CA PHE A 155 31.46 -9.31 6.07
C PHE A 155 32.17 -8.88 7.37
N ALA A 156 31.44 -8.54 8.43
CA ALA A 156 32.03 -8.09 9.68
C ALA A 156 32.88 -9.19 10.37
N ASP A 157 32.51 -10.46 10.20
CA ASP A 157 33.23 -11.61 10.79
C ASP A 157 34.04 -12.41 9.76
N THR A 158 34.03 -12.02 8.48
CA THR A 158 34.85 -12.67 7.45
C THR A 158 35.22 -11.63 6.41
N ALA A 159 36.48 -11.18 6.45
CA ALA A 159 37.05 -10.36 5.40
C ALA A 159 36.88 -11.11 4.07
N ALA A 160 35.97 -10.65 3.22
CA ALA A 160 35.89 -11.12 1.84
C ALA A 160 37.12 -10.59 1.10
N THR A 161 38.19 -11.38 1.09
CA THR A 161 39.27 -11.23 0.13
C THR A 161 38.72 -11.64 -1.23
N CYS A 162 38.24 -10.67 -2.00
CA CYS A 162 38.02 -10.85 -3.44
C CYS A 162 39.37 -10.78 -4.17
N VAL A 163 40.16 -11.86 -4.10
CA VAL A 163 41.33 -12.16 -4.95
C VAL A 163 41.53 -13.69 -4.80
N GLU A 164 41.50 -14.58 -5.81
CA GLU A 164 41.58 -14.52 -7.28
C GLU A 164 40.46 -15.35 -7.93
#